data_AF-A0A432RIY2-F1
#
_entry.id   AF-A0A432RIY2-F1
#
_cell.length_a   1.000
_cell.length_b   1.000
_cell.length_c   1.000
_cell.angle_alpha   90.00
_cell.angle_beta   90.00
_cell.angle_gamma   90.00
#
_symmetry.space_group_name_H-M   'P 1'
#
loop_
_entity.id
_entity.type
_entity.pdbx_description
1 polymer ?
#
loop_
_entity_poly.entity_id
_entity_poly.type
_entity_poly.pdbx_seq_one_letter_code
_entity_poly.pdbx_strand_id
1 'polypeptide(L)'
;MYQFQMWVKEEQKYVRKSTRTKNLETGISVGKEFYLDVHSKLRYKEPIFSKKFKDVVEEFIQEQRKLVGLNKSLGRWVCIKVHINHMLNFVGENTNLLEVQNNKWKDYYSYRKTLHPEVVNGSLLNEKYTIGSFYKFCVSKKYLPYSYVPEFPKIDSASRRREHYTEKEWRTIYTFLRTNDWLKHENQKTEELRKFIRDFVIILINTGLRPKEFKNLRI
;
A
#
# COMPACT_ATOMS: atom_id res chain seq x y z
N MET A 1 -36.53 -6.73 -27.65
CA MET A 1 -35.06 -6.66 -27.46
C MET A 1 -34.71 -7.88 -26.62
N TYR A 2 -33.93 -8.81 -27.17
CA TYR A 2 -33.67 -10.08 -26.50
C TYR A 2 -32.64 -9.92 -25.36
N GLN A 3 -32.68 -10.83 -24.40
CA GLN A 3 -31.78 -10.85 -23.25
C GLN A 3 -31.24 -12.25 -23.04
N PHE A 4 -29.93 -12.35 -22.80
CA PHE A 4 -29.26 -13.55 -22.35
C PHE A 4 -29.33 -13.63 -20.83
N GLN A 5 -29.75 -14.78 -20.31
CA GLN A 5 -29.76 -15.08 -18.88
C GLN A 5 -29.14 -16.45 -18.64
N MET A 6 -28.23 -16.54 -17.68
CA MET A 6 -27.63 -17.81 -17.26
C MET A 6 -27.47 -17.84 -15.74
N TRP A 7 -27.86 -18.96 -15.13
CA TRP A 7 -27.61 -19.21 -13.72
C TRP A 7 -26.21 -19.76 -13.51
N VAL A 8 -25.43 -19.09 -12.65
CA VAL A 8 -24.09 -19.55 -12.27
C VAL A 8 -24.18 -20.20 -10.91
N LYS A 9 -24.07 -21.54 -10.88
CA LYS A 9 -24.20 -22.35 -9.66
C LYS A 9 -23.12 -22.04 -8.62
N GLU A 10 -21.90 -21.72 -9.04
CA GLU A 10 -20.78 -21.44 -8.13
C GLU A 10 -20.97 -20.14 -7.33
N GLU A 11 -21.51 -19.10 -7.97
CA GLU A 11 -21.71 -17.78 -7.37
C GLU A 11 -23.17 -17.52 -6.94
N GLN A 12 -24.06 -18.51 -7.15
CA GLN A 12 -25.50 -18.48 -6.82
C GLN A 12 -26.22 -17.21 -7.33
N LYS A 13 -25.88 -16.79 -8.55
CA LYS A 13 -26.36 -15.55 -9.16
C LYS A 13 -26.64 -15.71 -10.66
N TYR A 14 -27.56 -14.89 -11.17
CA TYR A 14 -27.86 -14.82 -12.59
C TYR A 14 -26.93 -13.82 -13.29
N VAL A 15 -26.27 -14.25 -14.37
CA VAL A 15 -25.66 -13.35 -15.34
C VAL A 15 -26.75 -12.91 -16.31
N ARG A 16 -26.99 -11.60 -16.41
CA ARG A 16 -27.98 -11.02 -17.32
C ARG A 16 -27.29 -10.02 -18.24
N LYS A 17 -27.40 -10.20 -19.55
CA LYS A 17 -26.92 -9.25 -20.56
C LYS A 17 -27.95 -9.06 -21.65
N SER A 18 -28.19 -7.82 -22.05
CA SER A 18 -29.04 -7.51 -23.21
C SER A 18 -28.27 -7.79 -24.49
N THR A 19 -28.89 -8.46 -25.47
CA THR A 19 -28.28 -8.70 -26.79
C THR A 19 -28.31 -7.45 -27.67
N ARG A 20 -29.02 -6.40 -27.22
CA ARG A 20 -29.20 -5.11 -27.92
C ARG A 20 -29.80 -5.19 -29.34
N THR A 21 -30.36 -6.34 -29.72
CA THR A 21 -30.97 -6.56 -31.03
C THR A 21 -32.47 -6.89 -30.91
N LYS A 22 -33.22 -6.54 -31.96
CA LYS A 22 -34.63 -6.94 -32.14
C LYS A 22 -34.78 -8.19 -33.01
N ASN A 23 -33.76 -8.54 -33.81
CA ASN A 23 -33.75 -9.74 -34.65
C ASN A 23 -33.29 -10.96 -33.83
N LEU A 24 -34.07 -12.04 -33.91
CA LEU A 24 -33.90 -13.28 -33.15
C LEU A 24 -32.60 -14.02 -33.52
N GLU A 25 -32.27 -14.17 -34.80
CA GLU A 25 -31.06 -14.90 -35.23
C GLU A 25 -29.78 -14.23 -34.72
N THR A 26 -29.68 -12.91 -34.90
CA THR A 26 -28.57 -12.11 -34.37
C THR A 26 -28.50 -12.16 -32.85
N GLY A 27 -29.66 -12.22 -32.17
CA GLY A 27 -29.72 -12.36 -30.72
C GLY A 27 -29.18 -13.71 -30.23
N ILE A 28 -29.44 -14.79 -30.96
CA ILE A 28 -28.92 -16.12 -30.65
C ILE A 28 -27.41 -16.17 -30.83
N SER A 29 -26.85 -15.59 -31.90
CA SER A 29 -25.39 -15.61 -32.10
C SER A 29 -24.66 -14.85 -30.98
N VAL A 30 -25.13 -13.64 -30.64
CA VAL A 30 -24.59 -12.84 -29.53
C VAL A 30 -24.76 -13.55 -28.19
N GLY A 31 -25.89 -14.24 -27.98
CA GLY A 31 -26.11 -15.07 -26.79
C GLY A 31 -25.11 -16.23 -26.68
N LYS A 32 -24.77 -16.88 -27.79
CA LYS A 32 -23.75 -17.94 -27.82
C LYS A 32 -22.36 -17.40 -27.49
N GLU A 33 -22.00 -16.22 -28.00
CA GLU A 33 -20.74 -15.55 -27.64
C GLU A 33 -20.67 -15.23 -26.14
N PHE A 34 -21.74 -14.65 -25.57
CA PHE A 34 -21.81 -14.41 -24.13
C PHE A 34 -21.74 -15.69 -23.30
N TYR A 35 -22.34 -16.78 -23.77
CA TYR A 35 -22.22 -18.07 -23.12
C TYR A 35 -20.77 -18.56 -23.13
N LEU A 36 -20.08 -18.51 -24.27
CA LEU A 36 -18.69 -18.91 -24.40
C LEU A 36 -17.77 -18.09 -23.50
N ASP A 37 -17.99 -16.77 -23.39
CA ASP A 37 -17.25 -15.90 -22.48
C ASP A 37 -17.41 -16.34 -21.02
N VAL A 38 -18.65 -16.53 -20.56
CA VAL A 38 -18.91 -16.89 -19.16
C VAL A 38 -18.44 -18.32 -18.87
N HIS A 39 -18.60 -19.24 -19.82
CA HIS A 39 -18.12 -20.60 -19.69
C HIS A 39 -16.59 -20.67 -19.64
N SER A 40 -15.90 -19.84 -20.43
CA SER A 40 -14.44 -19.71 -20.38
C SER A 40 -13.98 -19.24 -19.00
N LYS A 41 -14.65 -18.21 -18.44
CA LYS A 41 -14.35 -17.71 -17.08
C LYS A 41 -14.54 -18.78 -16.00
N LEU A 42 -15.64 -19.55 -16.08
CA LEU A 42 -15.89 -20.69 -15.19
C LEU A 42 -14.77 -21.74 -15.31
N ARG A 43 -14.35 -22.07 -16.54
CA ARG A 43 -13.28 -23.05 -16.78
C ARG A 43 -11.95 -22.62 -16.15
N TYR A 44 -11.61 -21.34 -16.22
CA TYR A 44 -10.38 -20.79 -15.64
C TYR A 44 -10.50 -20.44 -14.13
N LYS A 45 -11.71 -20.60 -13.55
CA LYS A 45 -12.06 -20.17 -12.19
C LYS A 45 -11.82 -18.68 -11.97
N GLU A 46 -12.11 -17.87 -12.99
CA GLU A 46 -12.13 -16.42 -12.87
C GLU A 46 -13.52 -15.98 -12.37
N PRO A 47 -13.60 -14.98 -11.47
CA PRO A 47 -14.87 -14.50 -10.94
C PRO A 47 -15.67 -13.84 -12.05
N ILE A 48 -16.96 -14.18 -12.12
CA ILE A 48 -17.85 -13.63 -13.14
C ILE A 48 -18.45 -12.33 -12.61
N PHE A 49 -18.71 -12.25 -11.31
CA PHE A 49 -19.04 -11.00 -10.62
C PHE A 49 -17.79 -10.37 -10.00
N SER A 50 -17.54 -9.13 -10.34
CA SER A 50 -16.49 -8.35 -9.68
C SER A 50 -16.84 -8.17 -8.20
N LYS A 51 -15.88 -8.42 -7.32
CA LYS A 51 -15.94 -7.94 -5.94
C LYS A 51 -15.80 -6.41 -5.91
N LYS A 52 -16.34 -5.79 -4.85
CA LYS A 52 -16.09 -4.38 -4.55
C LYS A 52 -14.65 -4.20 -4.09
N PHE A 53 -14.05 -3.06 -4.42
CA PHE A 53 -12.67 -2.76 -4.10
C PHE A 53 -12.42 -2.72 -2.58
N LYS A 54 -13.36 -2.16 -1.81
CA LYS A 54 -13.32 -2.08 -0.34
C LYS A 54 -13.20 -3.46 0.34
N ASP A 55 -14.04 -4.40 -0.04
CA ASP A 55 -14.07 -5.74 0.56
C ASP A 55 -12.74 -6.46 0.36
N VAL A 56 -12.14 -6.32 -0.83
CA VAL A 56 -10.84 -6.93 -1.17
C VAL A 56 -9.69 -6.25 -0.41
N VAL A 57 -9.77 -4.93 -0.22
CA VAL A 57 -8.82 -4.17 0.60
C VAL A 57 -8.84 -4.63 2.05
N GLU A 58 -10.03 -4.81 2.63
CA GLU A 58 -10.18 -5.30 4.00
C GLU A 58 -9.61 -6.71 4.15
N GLU A 59 -9.91 -7.61 3.21
CA GLU A 59 -9.35 -8.96 3.17
C GLU A 59 -7.81 -8.92 3.12
N PHE A 60 -7.24 -8.08 2.25
CA PHE A 60 -5.80 -7.92 2.14
C PHE A 60 -5.16 -7.42 3.45
N ILE A 61 -5.74 -6.38 4.09
CA ILE A 61 -5.21 -5.83 5.34
C ILE A 61 -5.22 -6.89 6.46
N GLN A 62 -6.26 -7.73 6.52
CA GLN A 62 -6.37 -8.82 7.48
C GLN A 62 -5.30 -9.89 7.25
N GLU A 63 -5.07 -10.30 6.00
CA GLU A 63 -3.99 -11.24 5.68
C GLU A 63 -2.61 -10.68 6.01
N GLN A 64 -2.37 -9.40 5.68
CA GLN A 64 -1.12 -8.74 6.03
C GLN A 64 -0.91 -8.64 7.55
N ARG A 65 -1.99 -8.57 8.33
CA ARG A 65 -1.91 -8.56 9.80
C ARG A 65 -1.44 -9.92 10.35
N LYS A 66 -1.85 -11.03 9.75
CA LYS A 66 -1.43 -12.39 10.17
C LYS A 66 0.07 -12.60 10.02
N LEU A 67 0.73 -11.87 9.12
CA LEU A 67 2.17 -11.93 8.90
C LEU A 67 2.99 -11.13 9.93
N VAL A 68 2.33 -10.36 10.79
CA VAL A 68 2.98 -9.58 11.84
C VAL A 68 3.50 -10.54 12.91
N GLY A 69 4.80 -10.43 13.24
CA GLY A 69 5.48 -11.34 14.15
C GLY A 69 6.17 -12.53 13.48
N LEU A 70 5.80 -12.84 12.23
CA LEU A 70 6.51 -13.81 11.40
C LEU A 70 7.54 -13.12 10.50
N ASN A 71 7.07 -12.33 9.53
CA ASN A 71 7.90 -11.71 8.49
C ASN A 71 7.82 -10.18 8.47
N LYS A 72 6.93 -9.57 9.26
CA LYS A 72 6.73 -8.11 9.28
C LYS A 72 6.60 -7.59 10.70
N SER A 73 7.12 -6.39 10.92
CA SER A 73 6.87 -5.64 12.16
C SER A 73 5.49 -5.00 12.14
N LEU A 74 4.94 -4.72 13.33
CA LEU A 74 3.67 -4.01 13.48
C LEU A 74 3.70 -2.64 12.76
N GLY A 75 4.81 -1.91 12.89
CA GLY A 75 4.99 -0.62 12.22
C GLY A 75 4.90 -0.73 10.69
N ARG A 76 5.44 -1.80 10.11
CA ARG A 76 5.33 -2.04 8.66
C ARG A 76 3.88 -2.30 8.24
N TRP A 77 3.11 -3.04 9.03
CA TRP A 77 1.69 -3.28 8.77
C TRP A 77 0.87 -1.98 8.79
N VAL A 78 1.13 -1.10 9.77
CA VAL A 78 0.49 0.23 9.83
C VAL A 78 0.77 1.04 8.56
N CYS A 79 2.02 1.07 8.08
CA CYS A 79 2.34 1.74 6.81
C CYS A 79 1.59 1.15 5.62
N ILE A 80 1.50 -0.18 5.52
CA ILE A 80 0.76 -0.85 4.45
C ILE A 80 -0.72 -0.43 4.48
N LYS A 81 -1.34 -0.42 5.67
CA LYS A 81 -2.73 0.02 5.84
C LYS A 81 -2.93 1.45 5.34
N VAL A 82 -2.03 2.37 5.68
CA VAL A 82 -2.09 3.78 5.22
C VAL A 82 -1.98 3.87 3.70
N HIS A 83 -1.01 3.18 3.08
CA HIS A 83 -0.83 3.20 1.62
C HIS A 83 -2.06 2.66 0.88
N ILE A 84 -2.65 1.57 1.38
CA ILE A 84 -3.83 0.95 0.78
C ILE A 84 -5.07 1.84 0.95
N ASN A 85 -5.17 2.60 2.04
CA ASN A 85 -6.23 3.58 2.20
C ASN A 85 -6.09 4.76 1.21
N HIS A 86 -4.87 5.23 0.94
CA HIS A 86 -4.65 6.24 -0.12
C HIS A 86 -5.11 5.73 -1.49
N MET A 87 -4.79 4.46 -1.78
CA MET A 87 -5.25 3.76 -2.99
C MET A 87 -6.79 3.67 -3.04
N LEU A 88 -7.44 3.25 -1.95
CA LEU A 88 -8.89 3.14 -1.86
C LEU A 88 -9.58 4.49 -2.11
N ASN A 89 -9.05 5.56 -1.53
CA ASN A 89 -9.59 6.92 -1.74
C ASN A 89 -9.43 7.40 -3.19
N PHE A 90 -8.36 7.00 -3.88
CA PHE A 90 -8.14 7.35 -5.28
C PHE A 90 -9.08 6.59 -6.24
N VAL A 91 -9.29 5.31 -5.98
CA VAL A 91 -10.14 4.47 -6.84
C VAL A 91 -11.62 4.74 -6.57
N GLY A 92 -12.00 4.82 -5.29
CA GLY A 92 -13.36 4.91 -4.78
C GLY A 92 -13.76 3.63 -4.04
N GLU A 93 -14.51 3.75 -2.94
CA GLU A 93 -14.89 2.58 -2.13
C GLU A 93 -15.85 1.61 -2.84
N ASN A 94 -16.77 2.17 -3.63
CA ASN A 94 -17.87 1.44 -4.27
C ASN A 94 -17.55 0.95 -5.68
N THR A 95 -16.36 1.24 -6.21
CA THR A 95 -15.98 0.79 -7.54
C THR A 95 -15.75 -0.72 -7.56
N ASN A 96 -16.13 -1.35 -8.66
CA ASN A 96 -15.83 -2.74 -8.90
C ASN A 96 -14.35 -2.91 -9.29
N LEU A 97 -13.71 -3.96 -8.79
CA LEU A 97 -12.30 -4.25 -9.05
C LEU A 97 -11.95 -4.33 -10.56
N LEU A 98 -12.84 -4.92 -11.37
CA LEU A 98 -12.64 -5.08 -12.82
C LEU A 98 -12.87 -3.78 -13.63
N GLU A 99 -13.53 -2.78 -13.05
CA GLU A 99 -13.81 -1.51 -13.74
C GLU A 99 -12.62 -0.55 -13.73
N VAL A 100 -11.62 -0.81 -12.88
CA VAL A 100 -10.45 0.06 -12.72
C VAL A 100 -9.52 -0.11 -13.93
N GLN A 101 -9.52 0.88 -14.81
CA GLN A 101 -8.64 0.89 -15.99
C GLN A 101 -7.16 1.06 -15.60
N ASN A 102 -6.26 0.35 -16.30
CA ASN A 102 -4.81 0.44 -16.06
C ASN A 102 -4.27 1.88 -16.23
N ASN A 103 -4.82 2.66 -17.16
CA ASN A 103 -4.40 4.05 -17.41
C ASN A 103 -4.69 4.99 -16.24
N LYS A 104 -5.71 4.71 -15.41
CA LYS A 104 -6.07 5.57 -14.26
C LYS A 104 -4.90 5.70 -13.27
N TRP A 105 -4.04 4.68 -13.16
CA TRP A 105 -2.88 4.70 -12.27
C TRP A 105 -1.79 5.71 -12.67
N LYS A 106 -1.84 6.24 -13.90
CA LYS A 106 -0.91 7.29 -14.35
C LYS A 106 -1.09 8.59 -13.56
N ASP A 107 -2.33 8.88 -13.15
CA ASP A 107 -2.70 10.10 -12.43
C ASP A 107 -2.54 9.98 -10.91
N TYR A 108 -2.22 8.79 -10.40
CA TYR A 108 -2.16 8.52 -8.96
C TYR A 108 -1.17 9.45 -8.23
N TYR A 109 0.01 9.67 -8.81
CA TYR A 109 1.02 10.52 -8.18
C TYR A 109 0.65 12.00 -8.20
N SER A 110 0.00 12.46 -9.27
CA SER A 110 -0.54 13.81 -9.35
C SER A 110 -1.59 14.01 -8.26
N TYR A 111 -2.54 13.08 -8.11
CA TYR A 111 -3.53 13.07 -7.04
C TYR A 111 -2.91 13.08 -5.63
N ARG A 112 -1.83 12.35 -5.41
CA ARG A 112 -1.16 12.36 -4.10
C ARG A 112 -0.50 13.70 -3.80
N LYS A 113 0.09 14.34 -4.79
CA LYS A 113 0.72 15.67 -4.64
C LYS A 113 -0.31 16.80 -4.51
N THR A 114 -1.49 16.68 -5.12
CA THR A 114 -2.55 17.68 -4.92
C THR A 114 -3.09 17.65 -3.50
N LEU A 115 -3.26 16.47 -2.91
CA LEU A 115 -3.68 16.33 -1.51
C LEU A 115 -2.58 16.73 -0.51
N HIS A 116 -1.34 16.33 -0.78
CA HIS A 116 -0.21 16.61 0.09
C HIS A 116 1.01 17.03 -0.74
N PRO A 117 1.20 18.36 -0.92
CA PRO A 117 2.29 18.90 -1.74
C PRO A 117 3.70 18.50 -1.27
N GLU A 118 3.87 18.26 0.04
CA GLU A 118 5.17 17.92 0.65
C GLU A 118 5.59 16.44 0.49
N VAL A 119 4.75 15.60 -0.15
CA VAL A 119 5.04 14.18 -0.28
C VAL A 119 6.29 13.96 -1.14
N VAL A 120 7.25 13.25 -0.56
CA VAL A 120 8.50 12.88 -1.21
C VAL A 120 8.26 11.76 -2.23
N ASN A 121 8.96 11.84 -3.37
CA ASN A 121 8.93 10.81 -4.41
C ASN A 121 9.23 9.40 -3.87
N GLY A 122 10.16 9.25 -2.92
CA GLY A 122 10.45 7.97 -2.26
C GLY A 122 9.24 7.35 -1.55
N SER A 123 8.37 8.17 -0.95
CA SER A 123 7.12 7.69 -0.36
C SER A 123 6.13 7.22 -1.44
N LEU A 124 6.03 7.94 -2.56
CA LEU A 124 5.19 7.54 -3.69
C LEU A 124 5.65 6.21 -4.33
N LEU A 125 6.96 5.98 -4.40
CA LEU A 125 7.53 4.72 -4.85
C LEU A 125 7.18 3.58 -3.88
N ASN A 126 7.29 3.81 -2.57
CA ASN A 126 6.89 2.85 -1.53
C ASN A 126 5.39 2.51 -1.59
N GLU A 127 4.54 3.50 -1.85
CA GLU A 127 3.11 3.30 -2.09
C GLU A 127 2.90 2.42 -3.33
N LYS A 128 3.56 2.73 -4.47
CA LYS A 128 3.50 1.90 -5.69
C LYS A 128 3.85 0.44 -5.44
N TYR A 129 4.92 0.15 -4.69
CA TYR A 129 5.28 -1.23 -4.38
C TYR A 129 4.22 -1.93 -3.52
N THR A 130 3.57 -1.18 -2.62
CA THR A 130 2.48 -1.70 -1.79
C THR A 130 1.23 -2.01 -2.63
N ILE A 131 0.87 -1.10 -3.53
CA ILE A 131 -0.23 -1.29 -4.48
C ILE A 131 0.06 -2.48 -5.41
N GLY A 132 1.28 -2.60 -5.93
CA GLY A 132 1.70 -3.76 -6.71
C GLY A 132 1.58 -5.07 -5.93
N SER A 133 1.90 -5.08 -4.64
CA SER A 133 1.69 -6.25 -3.78
C SER A 133 0.21 -6.59 -3.59
N PHE A 134 -0.67 -5.59 -3.52
CA PHE A 134 -2.12 -5.79 -3.46
C PHE A 134 -2.66 -6.40 -4.76
N TYR A 135 -2.20 -5.95 -5.92
CA TYR A 135 -2.57 -6.55 -7.20
C TYR A 135 -2.07 -8.00 -7.34
N LYS A 136 -0.84 -8.29 -6.89
CA LYS A 136 -0.34 -9.67 -6.82
C LYS A 136 -1.21 -10.56 -5.94
N PHE A 137 -1.67 -10.03 -4.81
CA PHE A 137 -2.62 -10.72 -3.94
C PHE A 137 -3.95 -10.99 -4.67
N CYS A 138 -4.52 -10.00 -5.35
CA CYS A 138 -5.76 -10.18 -6.13
C CYS A 138 -5.61 -11.26 -7.21
N VAL A 139 -4.49 -11.28 -7.94
CA VAL A 139 -4.19 -12.33 -8.93
C VAL A 139 -4.05 -13.70 -8.27
N SER A 140 -3.39 -13.79 -7.11
CA SER A 140 -3.23 -15.07 -6.39
C SER A 140 -4.56 -15.67 -5.92
N LYS A 141 -5.53 -14.82 -5.56
CA LYS A 141 -6.90 -15.20 -5.20
C LYS A 141 -7.84 -15.34 -6.42
N LYS A 142 -7.30 -15.15 -7.63
CA LYS A 142 -8.02 -15.12 -8.91
C LYS A 142 -9.05 -14.01 -9.05
N TYR A 143 -9.00 -12.96 -8.23
CA TYR A 143 -9.95 -11.83 -8.35
C TYR A 143 -9.73 -10.97 -9.60
N LEU A 144 -8.49 -10.94 -10.07
CA LEU A 144 -8.09 -10.25 -11.28
C LEU A 144 -7.25 -11.18 -12.15
N PRO A 145 -7.39 -11.11 -13.49
CA PRO A 145 -6.44 -11.77 -14.37
C PRO A 145 -5.11 -11.01 -14.36
N TYR A 146 -4.03 -11.70 -14.74
CA TYR A 146 -2.66 -11.15 -14.69
C TYR A 146 -2.47 -9.88 -15.53
N SER A 147 -3.29 -9.65 -16.55
CA SER A 147 -3.24 -8.48 -17.45
C SER A 147 -3.56 -7.14 -16.75
N TYR A 148 -4.22 -7.16 -15.60
CA TYR A 148 -4.63 -5.95 -14.86
C TYR A 148 -3.50 -5.38 -13.99
N VAL A 149 -2.28 -5.29 -14.53
CA VAL A 149 -1.14 -4.70 -13.80
C VAL A 149 -1.27 -3.18 -13.81
N PRO A 150 -1.21 -2.52 -12.64
CA PRO A 150 -1.27 -1.06 -12.58
C PRO A 150 0.01 -0.43 -13.15
N GLU A 151 -0.15 0.48 -14.10
CA GLU A 151 0.95 1.23 -14.71
C GLU A 151 1.11 2.60 -14.05
N PHE A 152 2.25 2.79 -13.38
CA PHE A 152 2.62 4.06 -12.78
C PHE A 152 3.69 4.75 -13.63
N PRO A 153 3.67 6.09 -13.74
CA PRO A 153 4.70 6.79 -14.48
C PRO A 153 6.04 6.68 -13.74
N LYS A 154 7.14 6.85 -14.46
CA LYS A 154 8.46 6.82 -13.85
C LYS A 154 8.68 8.13 -13.09
N ILE A 155 9.09 8.03 -11.83
CA ILE A 155 9.54 9.17 -11.02
C ILE A 155 10.99 8.90 -10.61
N ASP A 156 11.77 9.98 -10.53
CA ASP A 156 13.10 9.92 -9.96
C ASP A 156 13.08 9.35 -8.53
N SER A 157 13.97 8.38 -8.29
CA SER A 157 14.18 7.73 -7.01
C SER A 157 15.17 8.47 -6.12
N ALA A 158 15.70 9.61 -6.57
CA ALA A 158 16.56 10.48 -5.79
C ALA A 158 15.92 10.82 -4.44
N SER A 159 16.38 10.13 -3.40
CA SER A 159 16.00 10.41 -2.03
C SER A 159 16.71 11.67 -1.58
N ARG A 160 16.01 12.52 -0.81
CA ARG A 160 16.66 13.57 -0.02
C ARG A 160 17.71 12.88 0.86
N ARG A 161 19.00 13.11 0.56
CA ARG A 161 20.09 12.60 1.37
C ARG A 161 20.12 13.44 2.65
N ARG A 162 20.15 12.77 3.80
CA ARG A 162 20.47 13.45 5.06
C ARG A 162 21.99 13.54 5.09
N GLU A 163 22.51 14.74 5.27
CA GLU A 163 23.95 14.94 5.43
C GLU A 163 24.44 14.22 6.69
N HIS A 164 25.67 13.71 6.62
CA HIS A 164 26.33 13.10 7.77
C HIS A 164 27.08 14.20 8.51
N TYR A 165 27.14 14.09 9.83
CA TYR A 165 27.97 14.99 10.62
C TYR A 165 29.45 14.66 10.41
N THR A 166 30.26 15.70 10.19
CA THR A 166 31.71 15.62 10.19
C THR A 166 32.27 15.47 11.60
N GLU A 167 33.52 15.04 11.73
CA GLU A 167 34.16 14.89 13.05
C GLU A 167 34.21 16.22 13.82
N LYS A 168 34.41 17.35 13.13
CA LYS A 168 34.42 18.69 13.75
C LYS A 168 33.05 19.07 14.32
N GLU A 169 31.98 18.83 13.55
CA GLU A 169 30.61 19.09 14.01
C GLU A 169 30.25 18.18 15.17
N TRP A 170 30.64 16.90 15.11
CA TRP A 170 30.47 15.98 16.22
C TRP A 170 31.22 16.45 17.49
N ARG A 171 32.46 16.96 17.33
CA ARG A 171 33.24 17.56 18.43
C ARG A 171 32.51 18.72 19.10
N THR A 172 31.93 19.62 18.30
CA THR A 172 31.12 20.70 18.83
C THR A 172 29.89 20.17 19.60
N ILE A 173 29.19 19.18 19.05
CA ILE A 173 27.99 18.59 19.68
C ILE A 173 28.33 17.96 21.02
N TYR A 174 29.28 17.01 21.09
CA TYR A 174 29.55 16.32 22.35
C TYR A 174 30.18 17.25 23.40
N THR A 175 30.92 18.28 22.97
CA THR A 175 31.50 19.27 23.89
C THR A 175 30.40 20.11 24.51
N PHE A 176 29.45 20.58 23.70
CA PHE A 176 28.27 21.30 24.18
C PHE A 176 27.44 20.46 25.15
N LEU A 177 27.20 19.17 24.85
CA LEU A 177 26.45 18.27 25.73
C LEU A 177 27.10 18.05 27.12
N ARG A 178 28.38 18.40 27.29
CA ARG A 178 29.10 18.33 28.57
C ARG A 178 29.10 19.65 29.36
N THR A 179 28.67 20.75 28.73
CA THR A 179 28.65 22.06 29.39
C THR A 179 27.57 22.14 30.47
N ASN A 180 27.78 23.03 31.44
CA ASN A 180 26.78 23.34 32.45
C ASN A 180 25.53 23.99 31.83
N ASP A 181 25.69 24.71 30.72
CA ASP A 181 24.57 25.36 30.00
C ASP A 181 23.57 24.33 29.47
N TRP A 182 24.08 23.18 29.00
CA TRP A 182 23.23 22.04 28.67
C TRP A 182 22.77 21.30 29.91
N LEU A 183 23.67 20.90 30.81
CA LEU A 183 23.32 19.96 31.88
C LEU A 183 22.42 20.57 32.96
N LYS A 184 22.62 21.84 33.32
CA LYS A 184 21.84 22.49 34.38
C LYS A 184 20.50 22.97 33.82
N HIS A 185 19.46 22.72 34.58
CA HIS A 185 18.13 23.24 34.32
C HIS A 185 17.42 23.45 35.65
N GLU A 186 16.52 24.43 35.74
CA GLU A 186 15.78 24.74 36.98
C GLU A 186 14.95 23.54 37.47
N ASN A 187 14.47 22.72 36.54
CA ASN A 187 13.72 21.50 36.82
C ASN A 187 14.63 20.27 36.85
N GLN A 188 14.68 19.59 38.00
CA GLN A 188 15.45 18.37 38.22
C GLN A 188 15.15 17.26 37.21
N LYS A 189 13.87 17.05 36.84
CA LYS A 189 13.50 16.02 35.84
C LYS A 189 14.11 16.29 34.47
N THR A 190 14.19 17.57 34.10
CA THR A 190 14.79 17.99 32.82
C THR A 190 16.30 17.82 32.85
N GLU A 191 16.95 18.14 33.97
CA GLU A 191 18.38 17.89 34.17
C GLU A 191 18.72 16.39 34.03
N GLU A 192 17.96 15.51 34.68
CA GLU A 192 18.13 14.05 34.56
C GLU A 192 17.95 13.57 33.12
N LEU A 193 16.92 14.08 32.41
CA LEU A 193 16.70 13.76 31.00
C LEU A 193 17.86 14.24 30.11
N ARG A 194 18.42 15.41 30.37
CA ARG A 194 19.56 15.96 29.60
C ARG A 194 20.85 15.16 29.85
N LYS A 195 21.09 14.73 31.09
CA LYS A 195 22.17 13.78 31.45
C LYS A 195 22.00 12.46 30.70
N PHE A 196 20.78 11.91 30.70
CA PHE A 196 20.46 10.69 29.96
C PHE A 196 20.69 10.84 28.45
N ILE A 197 20.24 11.93 27.83
CA ILE A 197 20.44 12.20 26.40
C ILE A 197 21.93 12.27 26.07
N ARG A 198 22.73 12.95 26.87
CA ARG A 198 24.19 13.01 26.68
C ARG A 198 24.78 11.60 26.64
N ASP A 199 24.50 10.79 27.67
CA ASP A 199 25.07 9.44 27.78
C ASP A 199 24.58 8.53 26.67
N PHE A 200 23.29 8.62 26.33
CA PHE A 200 22.69 7.91 25.22
C PHE A 200 23.39 8.20 23.89
N VAL A 201 23.60 9.48 23.56
CA VAL A 201 24.23 9.87 22.29
C VAL A 201 25.70 9.41 22.24
N ILE A 202 26.45 9.56 23.34
CA ILE A 202 27.85 9.13 23.41
C ILE A 202 27.96 7.61 23.22
N ILE A 203 27.11 6.83 23.88
CA ILE A 203 27.14 5.36 23.75
C ILE A 203 26.76 4.94 22.33
N LEU A 204 25.73 5.54 21.72
CA LEU A 204 25.30 5.19 20.36
C LEU A 204 26.42 5.40 19.34
N ILE A 205 27.18 6.49 19.43
CA ILE A 205 28.25 6.78 18.47
C ILE A 205 29.45 5.86 18.68
N ASN A 206 29.79 5.54 19.93
CA ASN A 206 30.91 4.65 20.22
C ASN A 206 30.60 3.18 19.88
N THR A 207 29.33 2.76 19.97
CA THR A 207 28.92 1.36 19.74
C THR A 207 28.34 1.11 18.35
N GLY A 208 27.91 2.16 17.65
CA GLY A 208 27.19 2.04 16.38
C GLY A 208 25.81 1.37 16.49
N LEU A 209 25.29 1.17 17.71
CA LEU A 209 23.98 0.56 17.93
C LEU A 209 22.86 1.42 17.35
N ARG A 210 21.79 0.79 16.87
CA ARG A 210 20.58 1.54 16.53
C ARG A 210 19.84 1.98 17.80
N PRO A 211 19.13 3.12 17.79
CA PRO A 211 18.36 3.60 18.96
C PRO A 211 17.38 2.58 19.55
N LYS A 212 16.80 1.71 18.73
CA LYS A 212 15.90 0.64 19.20
C LYS A 212 16.65 -0.52 19.85
N GLU A 213 17.86 -0.82 19.39
CA GLU A 213 18.71 -1.87 19.93
C GLU A 213 19.24 -1.45 21.30
N PHE A 214 19.64 -0.18 21.45
CA PHE A 214 20.06 0.38 22.74
C PHE A 214 18.98 0.21 23.84
N LYS A 215 17.70 0.43 23.51
CA LYS A 215 16.59 0.26 24.48
C LYS A 215 16.45 -1.17 25.01
N ASN A 216 16.97 -2.15 24.28
CA ASN A 216 16.93 -3.55 24.67
C ASN A 216 18.19 -3.98 25.44
N LEU A 217 19.15 -3.07 25.66
CA LEU A 217 20.31 -3.34 26.50
C LEU A 217 19.84 -3.61 27.93
N ARG A 218 20.31 -4.73 28.47
CA ARG A 218 20.15 -5.09 29.88
C ARG A 218 21.54 -5.02 30.51
N ILE A 219 21.62 -4.33 31.64
CA ILE A 219 22.82 -4.25 32.50
C ILE A 219 22.76 -5.40 33.48
#